data_AF-A0A8J6W3A5-F1
#
_entry.id   AF-A0A8J6W3A5-F1
#
_cell.length_a   1.000
_cell.length_b   1.000
_cell.length_c   1.000
_cell.angle_alpha   90.00
_cell.angle_beta   90.00
_cell.angle_gamma   90.00
#
_symmetry.space_group_name_H-M   'P 1'
#
loop_
_entity.id
_entity.type
_entity.pdbx_description
1 polymer ?
#
loop_
_entity_poly.entity_id
_entity_poly.type
_entity_poly.pdbx_seq_one_letter_code
_entity_poly.pdbx_strand_id
1 'polypeptide(L)'
;MDMTKRGLVLGATAVALTAVSITGAGIHLSKSQAFFRESPKEIVDEVWQIIDRTYVDGTFNRVDWKAVRSQYLNRSYSNKEEAYKSIREMLKQLNDPYTRFMDPTEFRNMQIDTSGELTGVGIQLSQDEKTKKLVVVAPIEDTPAAKAGVLAKDTILRIDGKSTEGMDVDKAVTLIRGPVGSQVTLTVLRGKEELEFRLKRDRIEIHPVKYTTQQAPNANVGYIRLSQFSQNASLEMRKAIQDLEQKQVDGYILDLRSNPGGLLYSSIEIARMWLDDGAIVSTVNRQGETDREKANRRALTDKPLVVLVDGGSASASEILSGALQDNDRAVLVGTQTFGKGLVQSVRGLGDGSGLAVTIAKYLTPDGVDINKHGIAPDVVIELSDTQREELSRDRDKVGTEADPQYAKALTVLTQKVAAQKGTRAESSTR
;
A
#
# COMPACT_ATOMS: atom_id res chain seq x y z
N MET A 1 28.78 -0.49 17.75
CA MET A 1 27.44 0.09 17.97
C MET A 1 27.12 0.89 16.73
N ASP A 2 26.57 0.22 15.72
CA ASP A 2 26.30 0.83 14.43
C ASP A 2 24.78 0.97 14.28
N MET A 3 24.30 2.21 14.37
CA MET A 3 22.89 2.54 14.23
C MET A 3 22.57 2.64 12.74
N THR A 4 22.12 1.53 12.16
CA THR A 4 21.51 1.52 10.84
C THR A 4 20.24 2.37 10.87
N LYS A 5 20.28 3.52 10.18
CA LYS A 5 19.10 4.34 9.89
C LYS A 5 18.15 3.51 9.04
N ARG A 6 17.10 2.95 9.66
CA ARG A 6 15.96 2.38 8.95
C ARG A 6 15.29 3.50 8.16
N GLY A 7 15.37 3.41 6.82
CA GLY A 7 14.56 4.23 5.92
C GLY A 7 13.09 4.04 6.26
N LEU A 8 12.36 5.15 6.38
CA LEU A 8 10.93 5.15 6.62
C LEU A 8 10.26 4.63 5.34
N VAL A 9 9.85 3.36 5.33
CA VAL A 9 8.97 2.83 4.28
C VAL A 9 7.63 3.55 4.44
N LEU A 10 7.29 4.44 3.50
CA LEU A 10 5.96 5.02 3.35
C LEU A 10 5.00 3.89 2.91
N GLY A 11 4.64 3.02 3.85
CA GLY A 11 3.71 1.93 3.61
C GLY A 11 2.30 2.46 3.44
N ALA A 12 1.69 2.19 2.29
CA ALA A 12 0.28 2.44 2.04
C ALA A 12 -0.57 1.86 3.19
N THR A 13 -1.49 2.67 3.69
CA THR A 13 -2.26 2.37 4.89
C THR A 13 -3.54 1.62 4.52
N ALA A 14 -4.03 0.70 5.36
CA ALA A 14 -5.44 0.31 5.33
C ALA A 14 -6.30 1.50 5.74
N VAL A 15 -6.70 2.26 4.73
CA VAL A 15 -7.54 3.43 4.86
C VAL A 15 -8.99 3.00 4.69
N ALA A 16 -9.80 3.27 5.71
CA ALA A 16 -11.24 3.39 5.53
C ALA A 16 -11.51 4.77 4.92
N LEU A 17 -11.74 4.83 3.61
CA LEU A 17 -12.13 6.08 2.94
C LEU A 17 -13.61 6.35 3.26
N THR A 18 -13.87 7.17 4.28
CA THR A 18 -15.21 7.76 4.45
C THR A 18 -15.32 8.95 3.50
N ALA A 19 -16.03 8.79 2.39
CA ALA A 19 -16.38 9.91 1.51
C ALA A 19 -17.32 10.86 2.26
N VAL A 20 -16.83 12.01 2.69
CA VAL A 20 -17.69 13.14 3.03
C VAL A 20 -17.78 14.00 1.78
N SER A 21 -18.83 13.79 1.00
CA SER A 21 -19.26 14.76 -0.01
C SER A 21 -19.66 16.04 0.71
N ILE A 22 -18.89 17.11 0.52
CA ILE A 22 -19.32 18.45 0.92
C ILE A 22 -20.44 18.84 -0.05
N THR A 23 -21.67 18.42 0.24
CA THR A 23 -22.85 19.01 -0.38
C THR A 23 -22.97 20.43 0.16
N GLY A 24 -22.55 21.40 -0.65
CA GLY A 24 -22.73 22.82 -0.39
C GLY A 24 -24.22 23.15 -0.30
N ALA A 25 -24.76 23.17 0.92
CA ALA A 25 -26.01 23.86 1.21
C ALA A 25 -25.67 25.35 1.36
N GLY A 26 -26.19 26.16 0.43
CA GLY A 26 -25.91 27.58 0.33
C GLY A 26 -26.28 28.36 1.59
N ILE A 27 -25.32 29.13 2.07
CA ILE A 27 -25.56 30.28 2.95
C ILE A 27 -25.29 31.51 2.10
N HIS A 28 -26.33 32.27 1.78
CA HIS A 28 -26.21 33.57 1.12
C HIS A 28 -25.42 34.52 2.02
N LEU A 29 -24.18 34.83 1.64
CA LEU A 29 -23.35 35.84 2.29
C LEU A 29 -23.56 37.18 1.58
N SER A 30 -24.08 38.15 2.33
CA SER A 30 -24.10 39.57 1.96
C SER A 30 -22.68 40.07 1.67
N LYS A 31 -22.56 41.02 0.74
CA LYS A 31 -21.31 41.66 0.26
C LYS A 31 -20.52 42.37 1.36
N SER A 32 -19.86 41.60 2.22
CA SER A 32 -18.77 41.99 3.11
C SER A 32 -17.73 40.86 3.12
N GLN A 33 -17.26 40.49 1.93
CA GLN A 33 -16.17 39.53 1.72
C GLN A 33 -14.96 40.28 1.15
N ALA A 34 -14.16 40.83 2.06
CA ALA A 34 -12.77 41.17 1.81
C ALA A 34 -12.03 41.04 3.15
N PHE A 35 -11.07 40.10 3.20
CA PHE A 35 -10.21 39.72 4.34
C PHE A 35 -10.80 38.78 5.40
N PHE A 36 -11.07 37.52 5.04
CA PHE A 36 -10.76 36.43 5.97
C PHE A 36 -9.34 35.96 5.67
N ARG A 37 -8.37 36.33 6.51
CA ARG A 37 -7.10 35.59 6.57
C ARG A 37 -7.44 34.27 7.25
N GLU A 38 -7.39 33.15 6.52
CA GLU A 38 -7.36 31.81 7.13
C GLU A 38 -6.28 31.83 8.22
N SER A 39 -6.66 31.81 9.49
CA SER A 39 -5.67 31.82 10.56
C SER A 39 -4.98 30.45 10.57
N PRO A 40 -3.64 30.37 10.62
CA PRO A 40 -2.97 29.09 10.80
C PRO A 40 -3.38 28.36 12.10
N LYS A 41 -4.10 29.02 13.02
CA LYS A 41 -4.72 28.38 14.20
C LYS A 41 -5.92 27.50 13.86
N GLU A 42 -6.64 27.77 12.77
CA GLU A 42 -7.84 27.03 12.39
C GLU A 42 -7.50 25.56 12.09
N ILE A 43 -6.42 25.32 11.33
CA ILE A 43 -5.97 23.96 11.00
C ILE A 43 -5.45 23.21 12.24
N VAL A 44 -4.83 23.91 13.19
CA VAL A 44 -4.39 23.33 14.47
C VAL A 44 -5.61 22.88 15.28
N ASP A 45 -6.65 23.71 15.36
CA ASP A 45 -7.88 23.37 16.08
C ASP A 45 -8.65 22.24 15.39
N GLU A 46 -8.76 22.27 14.05
CA GLU A 46 -9.40 21.23 13.26
C GLU A 46 -8.77 19.86 13.52
N VAL A 47 -7.43 19.77 13.44
CA VAL A 47 -6.71 18.52 13.73
C VAL A 47 -6.97 18.05 15.16
N TRP A 48 -6.88 18.96 16.14
CA TRP A 48 -7.15 18.61 17.54
C TRP A 48 -8.56 18.03 17.72
N GLN A 49 -9.57 18.66 17.13
CA GLN A 49 -10.98 18.24 17.24
C GLN A 49 -11.20 16.85 16.61
N ILE A 50 -10.53 16.56 15.49
CA ILE A 50 -10.64 15.24 14.86
C ILE A 50 -10.06 14.18 15.80
N ILE A 51 -8.85 14.38 16.34
CA ILE A 51 -8.24 13.43 17.29
C ILE A 51 -9.13 13.20 18.50
N ASP A 52 -9.60 14.27 19.14
CA ASP A 52 -10.45 14.21 20.33
C ASP A 52 -11.65 13.27 20.12
N ARG A 53 -12.32 13.44 18.96
CA ARG A 53 -13.54 12.70 18.62
C ARG A 53 -13.28 11.26 18.15
N THR A 54 -12.23 11.02 17.37
CA THR A 54 -12.13 9.77 16.60
C THR A 54 -10.99 8.85 16.98
N TYR A 55 -9.99 9.33 17.72
CA TYR A 55 -8.79 8.54 18.02
C TYR A 55 -9.09 7.22 18.73
N VAL A 56 -8.32 6.16 18.50
CA VAL A 56 -8.67 4.82 19.01
C VAL A 56 -8.51 4.70 20.52
N ASP A 57 -7.59 5.45 21.12
CA ASP A 57 -7.35 5.44 22.56
C ASP A 57 -7.99 6.65 23.22
N GLY A 58 -9.07 6.44 23.97
CA GLY A 58 -9.78 7.50 24.69
C GLY A 58 -8.97 8.14 25.84
N THR A 59 -7.83 7.57 26.22
CA THR A 59 -6.90 8.15 27.20
C THR A 59 -5.81 9.00 26.54
N PHE A 60 -5.75 9.01 25.20
CA PHE A 60 -4.75 9.75 24.41
C PHE A 60 -3.31 9.49 24.87
N ASN A 61 -2.96 8.22 25.11
CA ASN A 61 -1.67 7.83 25.68
C ASN A 61 -1.38 8.53 27.02
N ARG A 62 -2.42 8.67 27.86
CA ARG A 62 -2.40 9.33 29.18
C ARG A 62 -2.06 10.82 29.12
N VAL A 63 -2.26 11.46 27.98
CA VAL A 63 -2.08 12.91 27.79
C VAL A 63 -3.40 13.63 28.08
N ASP A 64 -3.36 14.73 28.82
CA ASP A 64 -4.52 15.62 28.96
C ASP A 64 -4.76 16.36 27.64
N TRP A 65 -5.56 15.73 26.77
CA TRP A 65 -5.81 16.24 25.43
C TRP A 65 -6.48 17.62 25.44
N LYS A 66 -7.28 17.94 26.46
CA LYS A 66 -7.90 19.27 26.58
C LYS A 66 -6.87 20.35 26.91
N ALA A 67 -5.93 20.06 27.81
CA ALA A 67 -4.81 20.96 28.10
C ALA A 67 -3.89 21.16 26.87
N VAL A 68 -3.66 20.10 26.09
CA VAL A 68 -2.93 20.19 24.81
C VAL A 68 -3.60 21.19 23.87
N ARG A 69 -4.95 21.18 23.75
CA ARG A 69 -5.66 22.17 22.93
C ARG A 69 -5.28 23.60 23.31
N SER A 70 -5.42 23.93 24.59
CA SER A 70 -5.12 25.27 25.09
C SER A 70 -3.66 25.66 24.85
N GLN A 71 -2.73 24.73 25.07
CA GLN A 71 -1.31 24.94 24.83
C GLN A 71 -1.02 25.33 23.37
N TYR A 72 -1.57 24.59 22.40
CA TYR A 72 -1.27 24.82 20.99
C TYR A 72 -2.07 25.98 20.39
N LEU A 73 -3.27 26.28 20.87
CA LEU A 73 -4.03 27.45 20.41
C LEU A 73 -3.50 28.78 20.97
N ASN A 74 -2.83 28.76 22.12
CA ASN A 74 -2.20 29.94 22.71
C ASN A 74 -0.88 30.33 22.03
N ARG A 75 -0.29 29.47 21.20
CA ARG A 75 0.89 29.82 20.39
C ARG A 75 0.55 30.85 19.32
N SER A 76 1.57 31.58 18.86
CA SER A 76 1.48 32.43 17.67
C SER A 76 2.06 31.69 16.47
N TYR A 77 1.40 31.81 15.32
CA TYR A 77 1.83 31.20 14.07
C TYR A 77 1.95 32.27 13.00
N SER A 78 3.14 32.46 12.46
CA SER A 78 3.43 33.48 11.45
C SER A 78 3.02 33.04 10.04
N ASN A 79 2.96 31.73 9.81
CA ASN A 79 2.66 31.10 8.53
C ASN A 79 2.10 29.67 8.73
N LYS A 80 1.69 29.00 7.64
CA LYS A 80 1.13 27.63 7.69
C LYS A 80 2.19 26.61 8.07
N GLU A 81 3.45 26.81 7.67
CA GLU A 81 4.55 25.89 7.95
C GLU A 81 4.85 25.78 9.45
N GLU A 82 4.75 26.88 10.20
CA GLU A 82 4.84 26.89 11.67
C GLU A 82 3.67 26.14 12.33
N ALA A 83 2.45 26.29 11.79
CA ALA A 83 1.29 25.53 12.25
C ALA A 83 1.46 24.03 11.97
N TYR A 84 1.92 23.64 10.79
CA TYR A 84 2.18 22.23 10.45
C TYR A 84 3.23 21.59 11.35
N LYS A 85 4.32 22.31 11.66
CA LYS A 85 5.32 21.84 12.63
C LYS A 85 4.69 21.59 13.99
N SER A 86 3.88 22.52 14.46
CA SER A 86 3.20 22.40 15.76
C SER A 86 2.15 21.30 15.77
N ILE A 87 1.42 21.08 14.67
CA ILE A 87 0.52 19.91 14.53
C ILE A 87 1.32 18.62 14.66
N ARG A 88 2.45 18.49 13.96
CA ARG A 88 3.29 17.29 14.06
C ARG A 88 3.85 17.09 15.48
N GLU A 89 4.20 18.17 16.18
CA GLU A 89 4.56 18.10 17.60
C GLU A 89 3.41 17.64 18.49
N MET A 90 2.20 18.17 18.26
CA MET A 90 0.99 17.81 18.99
C MET A 90 0.67 16.32 18.84
N LEU A 91 0.69 15.81 17.61
CA LEU A 91 0.39 14.39 17.33
C LEU A 91 1.44 13.43 17.89
N LYS A 92 2.72 13.83 17.98
CA LYS A 92 3.78 13.01 18.60
C LYS A 92 3.49 12.63 20.05
N GLN A 93 2.70 13.42 20.77
CA GLN A 93 2.36 13.12 22.17
C GLN A 93 1.49 11.85 22.32
N LEU A 94 0.77 11.47 21.26
CA LEU A 94 -0.03 10.24 21.22
C LEU A 94 0.85 8.97 21.17
N ASN A 95 2.14 9.10 20.86
CA ASN A 95 3.07 7.98 20.67
C ASN A 95 2.54 6.90 19.70
N ASP A 96 1.81 7.35 18.68
CA ASP A 96 1.26 6.53 17.63
C ASP A 96 1.85 6.99 16.29
N PRO A 97 2.76 6.21 15.68
CA PRO A 97 3.42 6.61 14.44
C PRO A 97 2.48 6.61 13.23
N TYR A 98 1.27 6.05 13.35
CA TYR A 98 0.29 5.97 12.26
C TYR A 98 -0.67 7.17 12.24
N THR A 99 -0.90 7.80 13.39
CA THR A 99 -1.64 9.06 13.48
C THR A 99 -0.72 10.22 13.10
N ARG A 100 -0.92 10.75 11.89
CA ARG A 100 -0.01 11.74 11.30
C ARG A 100 -0.72 12.78 10.45
N PHE A 101 -0.18 13.98 10.51
CA PHE A 101 -0.50 15.06 9.58
C PHE A 101 0.30 14.89 8.29
N MET A 102 -0.33 15.19 7.18
CA MET A 102 0.24 15.23 5.85
C MET A 102 0.00 16.61 5.28
N ASP A 103 1.05 17.31 4.85
CA ASP A 103 0.87 18.56 4.11
C ASP A 103 0.16 18.33 2.76
N PRO A 104 -0.26 19.37 2.03
CA PRO A 104 -1.01 19.19 0.77
C PRO A 104 -0.29 18.34 -0.29
N THR A 105 1.05 18.36 -0.31
CA THR A 105 1.84 17.55 -1.23
C THR A 105 1.86 16.09 -0.78
N GLU A 106 2.17 15.84 0.50
CA GLU A 106 2.15 14.50 1.09
C GLU A 106 0.77 13.84 0.95
N PHE A 107 -0.30 14.59 1.20
CA PHE A 107 -1.67 14.10 1.12
C PHE A 107 -2.06 13.73 -0.31
N ARG A 108 -1.70 14.59 -1.28
CA ARG A 108 -1.92 14.30 -2.71
C ARG A 108 -1.15 13.06 -3.18
N ASN A 109 0.09 12.89 -2.73
CA ASN A 109 0.87 11.70 -3.05
C ASN A 109 0.21 10.42 -2.50
N MET A 110 -0.27 10.46 -1.25
CA MET A 110 -1.00 9.34 -0.67
C MET A 110 -2.29 9.02 -1.46
N GLN A 111 -3.05 10.05 -1.89
CA GLN A 111 -4.25 9.84 -2.71
C GLN A 111 -3.93 9.12 -4.03
N ILE A 112 -2.83 9.51 -4.70
CA ILE A 112 -2.34 8.87 -5.93
C ILE A 112 -1.98 7.40 -5.70
N ASP A 113 -1.28 7.09 -4.62
CA ASP A 113 -0.89 5.71 -4.32
C ASP A 113 -2.12 4.81 -4.07
N THR A 114 -3.20 5.38 -3.51
CA THR A 114 -4.44 4.62 -3.23
C THR A 114 -5.39 4.49 -4.41
N SER A 115 -5.44 5.47 -5.33
CA SER A 115 -6.26 5.37 -6.53
C SER A 115 -5.77 4.28 -7.49
N GLY A 116 -4.48 3.92 -7.42
CA GLY A 116 -3.86 3.05 -8.43
C GLY A 116 -3.67 3.74 -9.77
N GLU A 117 -3.81 5.07 -9.81
CA GLU A 117 -3.67 5.89 -10.99
C GLU A 117 -2.76 7.07 -10.67
N LEU A 118 -1.70 7.25 -11.45
CA LEU A 118 -0.84 8.42 -11.38
C LEU A 118 -0.94 9.24 -12.66
N THR A 119 -0.91 10.56 -12.55
CA THR A 119 -0.73 11.42 -13.73
C THR A 119 0.75 11.74 -13.89
N GLY A 120 1.32 11.42 -15.04
CA GLY A 120 2.73 11.64 -15.31
C GLY A 120 3.16 10.97 -16.59
N VAL A 121 4.41 10.54 -16.65
CA VAL A 121 5.00 9.90 -17.85
C VAL A 121 5.34 8.43 -17.65
N GLY A 122 5.13 7.89 -16.45
CA GLY A 122 5.36 6.47 -16.13
C GLY A 122 6.83 6.09 -15.92
N ILE A 123 7.51 6.77 -14.99
CA ILE A 123 8.92 6.49 -14.66
C ILE A 123 9.04 6.29 -13.15
N GLN A 124 9.73 5.22 -12.74
CA GLN A 124 10.20 5.05 -11.37
C GLN A 124 11.58 5.68 -11.23
N LEU A 125 11.73 6.57 -10.25
CA LEU A 125 12.95 7.32 -9.99
C LEU A 125 13.58 6.90 -8.66
N SER A 126 14.90 6.94 -8.63
CA SER A 126 15.67 6.89 -7.40
C SER A 126 16.78 7.92 -7.46
N GLN A 127 17.36 8.22 -6.32
CA GLN A 127 18.64 8.91 -6.26
C GLN A 127 19.75 7.86 -6.15
N ASP A 128 20.78 7.97 -6.98
CA ASP A 128 21.96 7.12 -6.87
C ASP A 128 22.73 7.50 -5.59
N GLU A 129 23.03 6.50 -4.75
CA GLU A 129 23.57 6.76 -3.41
C GLU A 129 24.95 7.40 -3.42
N LYS A 130 25.76 7.13 -4.47
CA LYS A 130 27.15 7.59 -4.57
C LYS A 130 27.24 8.96 -5.24
N THR A 131 26.54 9.13 -6.36
CA THR A 131 26.61 10.33 -7.20
C THR A 131 25.57 11.38 -6.83
N LYS A 132 24.55 11.00 -6.03
CA LYS A 132 23.38 11.83 -5.68
C LYS A 132 22.57 12.32 -6.89
N LYS A 133 22.79 11.74 -8.07
CA LYS A 133 22.04 12.06 -9.28
C LYS A 133 20.72 11.30 -9.32
N LEU A 134 19.73 11.89 -9.99
CA LEU A 134 18.46 11.22 -10.25
C LEU A 134 18.64 10.19 -11.36
N VAL A 135 18.24 8.95 -11.09
CA VAL A 135 18.34 7.82 -12.00
C VAL A 135 16.98 7.18 -12.20
N VAL A 136 16.72 6.74 -13.43
CA VAL A 136 15.57 5.91 -13.76
C VAL A 136 15.83 4.51 -13.22
N VAL A 137 14.98 4.04 -12.31
CA VAL A 137 14.98 2.65 -11.86
C VAL A 137 14.43 1.77 -12.97
N ALA A 138 13.22 2.09 -13.42
CA ALA A 138 12.56 1.46 -14.56
C ALA A 138 11.48 2.39 -15.14
N PRO A 139 11.27 2.40 -16.46
CA PRO A 139 10.02 2.87 -17.02
C PRO A 139 8.89 1.89 -16.64
N ILE A 140 7.67 2.40 -16.48
CA ILE A 140 6.49 1.57 -16.30
C ILE A 140 6.05 1.10 -17.70
N GLU A 141 5.77 -0.19 -17.86
CA GLU A 141 5.32 -0.76 -19.15
C GLU A 141 4.07 -0.05 -19.68
N ASP A 142 3.94 0.01 -21.02
CA ASP A 142 2.82 0.65 -21.73
C ASP A 142 2.59 2.15 -21.47
N THR A 143 3.52 2.83 -20.78
CA THR A 143 3.45 4.26 -20.49
C THR A 143 4.16 5.15 -21.53
N PRO A 144 3.92 6.47 -21.54
CA PRO A 144 4.61 7.41 -22.45
C PRO A 144 6.14 7.31 -22.39
N ALA A 145 6.74 7.14 -21.22
CA ALA A 145 8.19 7.03 -21.09
C ALA A 145 8.73 5.71 -21.67
N ALA A 146 8.06 4.58 -21.42
CA ALA A 146 8.43 3.30 -22.02
C ALA A 146 8.33 3.36 -23.56
N LYS A 147 7.21 3.90 -24.08
CA LYS A 147 6.98 4.06 -25.53
C LYS A 147 7.98 5.00 -26.20
N ALA A 148 8.47 6.00 -25.46
CA ALA A 148 9.48 6.93 -25.94
C ALA A 148 10.91 6.37 -25.88
N GLY A 149 11.12 5.20 -25.26
CA GLY A 149 12.43 4.55 -25.18
C GLY A 149 13.31 5.02 -24.02
N VAL A 150 12.72 5.56 -22.94
CA VAL A 150 13.42 5.75 -21.66
C VAL A 150 13.78 4.39 -21.09
N LEU A 151 15.00 4.21 -20.58
CA LEU A 151 15.51 2.93 -20.08
C LEU A 151 15.92 3.01 -18.61
N ALA A 152 15.95 1.84 -17.97
CA ALA A 152 16.59 1.68 -16.67
C ALA A 152 18.03 2.20 -16.70
N LYS A 153 18.45 2.85 -15.62
CA LYS A 153 19.77 3.49 -15.41
C LYS A 153 20.04 4.77 -16.22
N ASP A 154 19.08 5.27 -16.99
CA ASP A 154 19.17 6.62 -17.54
C ASP A 154 19.30 7.64 -16.39
N THR A 155 20.29 8.53 -16.45
CA THR A 155 20.47 9.59 -15.44
C THR A 155 19.75 10.84 -15.91
N ILE A 156 18.78 11.34 -15.16
CA ILE A 156 18.06 12.56 -15.54
C ILE A 156 18.93 13.76 -15.25
N LEU A 157 19.30 14.52 -16.29
CA LEU A 157 20.11 15.74 -16.21
C LEU A 157 19.22 16.99 -16.13
N ARG A 158 18.12 17.03 -16.89
CA ARG A 158 17.21 18.18 -16.91
C ARG A 158 15.75 17.76 -17.03
N ILE A 159 14.88 18.58 -16.44
CA ILE A 159 13.41 18.50 -16.57
C ILE A 159 12.92 19.87 -17.03
N ASP A 160 12.33 19.95 -18.23
CA ASP A 160 11.94 21.20 -18.90
C ASP A 160 13.09 22.24 -18.91
N GLY A 161 14.30 21.77 -19.22
CA GLY A 161 15.52 22.59 -19.26
C GLY A 161 16.12 22.95 -17.89
N LYS A 162 15.45 22.64 -16.77
CA LYS A 162 15.98 22.88 -15.42
C LYS A 162 16.91 21.75 -15.00
N SER A 163 18.12 22.09 -14.55
CA SER A 163 19.08 21.12 -14.00
C SER A 163 18.48 20.35 -12.82
N THR A 164 18.76 19.06 -12.76
CA THR A 164 18.42 18.16 -11.64
C THR A 164 19.55 18.05 -10.61
N GLU A 165 20.66 18.75 -10.80
CA GLU A 165 21.77 18.73 -9.85
C GLU A 165 21.35 19.25 -8.47
N GLY A 166 21.59 18.45 -7.42
CA GLY A 166 21.14 18.74 -6.06
C GLY A 166 19.62 18.66 -5.86
N MET A 167 18.86 18.26 -6.87
CA MET A 167 17.41 18.09 -6.78
C MET A 167 17.07 16.78 -6.08
N ASP A 168 16.20 16.86 -5.09
CA ASP A 168 15.58 15.71 -4.46
C ASP A 168 14.53 15.04 -5.39
N VAL A 169 14.31 13.74 -5.19
CA VAL A 169 13.36 12.92 -5.93
C VAL A 169 11.95 13.52 -5.88
N ASP A 170 11.46 13.97 -4.73
CA ASP A 170 10.08 14.50 -4.62
C ASP A 170 9.91 15.79 -5.44
N LYS A 171 10.97 16.61 -5.47
CA LYS A 171 10.98 17.82 -6.29
C LYS A 171 10.96 17.47 -7.78
N ALA A 172 11.73 16.48 -8.20
CA ALA A 172 11.74 16.00 -9.58
C ALA A 172 10.39 15.41 -9.99
N VAL A 173 9.79 14.57 -9.14
CA VAL A 173 8.45 14.01 -9.35
C VAL A 173 7.43 15.14 -9.56
N THR A 174 7.49 16.20 -8.75
CA THR A 174 6.60 17.36 -8.89
C THR A 174 6.72 18.06 -10.25
N LEU A 175 7.94 18.13 -10.83
CA LEU A 175 8.17 18.74 -12.15
C LEU A 175 7.76 17.81 -13.31
N ILE A 176 7.97 16.50 -13.13
CA ILE A 176 7.66 15.49 -14.14
C ILE A 176 6.15 15.28 -14.24
N ARG A 177 5.43 15.37 -13.12
CA ARG A 177 3.96 15.36 -13.08
C ARG A 177 3.38 16.69 -13.58
N GLY A 178 2.10 16.67 -13.87
CA GLY A 178 1.37 17.82 -14.43
C GLY A 178 0.04 17.38 -15.04
N PRO A 179 -0.74 18.30 -15.62
CA PRO A 179 -2.04 17.98 -16.19
C PRO A 179 -1.95 16.93 -17.31
N VAL A 180 -2.93 16.02 -17.39
CA VAL A 180 -3.07 15.07 -18.50
C VAL A 180 -3.07 15.82 -19.83
N GLY A 181 -2.33 15.31 -20.81
CA GLY A 181 -2.21 15.90 -22.14
C GLY A 181 -1.14 16.99 -22.28
N SER A 182 -0.67 17.57 -21.16
CA SER A 182 0.50 18.47 -21.17
C SER A 182 1.78 17.70 -21.48
N GLN A 183 2.89 18.40 -21.73
CA GLN A 183 4.16 17.78 -22.07
C GLN A 183 5.26 18.15 -21.08
N VAL A 184 6.22 17.25 -20.92
CA VAL A 184 7.47 17.45 -20.21
C VAL A 184 8.62 16.98 -21.08
N THR A 185 9.72 17.72 -21.07
CA THR A 185 10.96 17.33 -21.73
C THR A 185 11.95 16.83 -20.70
N LEU A 186 12.40 15.59 -20.85
CA LEU A 186 13.47 15.00 -20.04
C LEU A 186 14.75 14.93 -20.85
N THR A 187 15.82 15.51 -20.32
CA THR A 187 17.16 15.31 -20.86
C THR A 187 17.87 14.30 -19.98
N VAL A 188 18.30 13.18 -20.55
CA VAL A 188 18.95 12.09 -19.80
C VAL A 188 20.33 11.78 -20.35
N LEU A 189 21.20 11.27 -19.48
CA LEU A 189 22.49 10.70 -19.84
C LEU A 189 22.38 9.18 -19.85
N ARG A 190 22.64 8.57 -21.01
CA ARG A 190 22.72 7.13 -21.20
C ARG A 190 24.15 6.76 -21.60
N GLY A 191 24.89 6.16 -20.67
CA GLY A 191 26.33 5.95 -20.87
C GLY A 191 27.07 7.30 -20.99
N LYS A 192 27.40 7.69 -22.23
CA LYS A 192 28.03 8.98 -22.56
C LYS A 192 27.17 9.88 -23.45
N GLU A 193 26.01 9.40 -23.88
CA GLU A 193 25.13 10.12 -24.80
C GLU A 193 24.05 10.88 -24.03
N GLU A 194 23.82 12.12 -24.43
CA GLU A 194 22.72 12.94 -23.93
C GLU A 194 21.52 12.80 -24.87
N LEU A 195 20.41 12.31 -24.35
CA LEU A 195 19.18 12.05 -25.10
C LEU A 195 18.06 12.95 -24.56
N GLU A 196 17.24 13.48 -25.46
CA GLU A 196 16.06 14.28 -25.10
C GLU A 196 14.77 13.54 -25.43
N PHE A 197 13.91 13.41 -24.43
CA PHE A 197 12.60 12.77 -24.54
C PHE A 197 11.50 13.79 -24.27
N ARG A 198 10.72 14.08 -25.31
CA ARG A 198 9.52 14.91 -25.20
C ARG A 198 8.31 14.02 -24.93
N LEU A 199 7.86 14.00 -23.68
CA LEU A 199 6.87 13.07 -23.17
C LEU A 199 5.53 13.76 -22.96
N LYS A 200 4.45 13.15 -23.46
CA LYS A 200 3.10 13.56 -23.14
C LYS A 200 2.71 12.97 -21.78
N ARG A 201 2.27 13.81 -20.85
CA ARG A 201 1.74 13.36 -19.57
C ARG A 201 0.39 12.68 -19.79
N ASP A 202 0.22 11.52 -19.20
CA ASP A 202 -0.98 10.70 -19.33
C ASP A 202 -1.43 10.19 -17.95
N ARG A 203 -2.62 9.62 -17.91
CA ARG A 203 -3.06 8.79 -16.79
C ARG A 203 -2.36 7.44 -16.92
N ILE A 204 -1.58 7.08 -15.91
CA ILE A 204 -0.82 5.85 -15.84
C ILE A 204 -1.51 4.95 -14.84
N GLU A 205 -2.01 3.83 -15.32
CA GLU A 205 -2.56 2.77 -14.49
C GLU A 205 -1.41 1.97 -13.87
N ILE A 206 -1.43 1.84 -12.55
CA ILE A 206 -0.53 0.94 -11.85
C ILE A 206 -1.29 -0.37 -11.69
N HIS A 207 -0.79 -1.43 -12.32
CA HIS A 207 -1.36 -2.78 -12.21
C HIS A 207 -0.76 -3.51 -11.00
N PRO A 208 -1.46 -3.57 -9.85
CA PRO A 208 -0.95 -4.24 -8.66
C PRO A 208 -0.90 -5.76 -8.78
N VAL A 209 -1.60 -6.36 -9.74
CA VAL A 209 -1.66 -7.83 -9.90
C VAL A 209 -0.87 -8.26 -11.13
N LYS A 210 0.15 -9.08 -10.90
CA LYS A 210 0.86 -9.82 -11.96
C LYS A 210 0.61 -11.31 -11.78
N TYR A 211 0.40 -12.06 -12.86
CA TYR A 211 0.16 -13.49 -12.78
C TYR A 211 0.75 -14.25 -13.96
N THR A 212 1.10 -15.51 -13.72
CA THR A 212 1.60 -16.43 -14.75
C THR A 212 1.22 -17.87 -14.41
N THR A 213 1.27 -18.73 -15.42
CA THR A 213 1.21 -20.18 -15.26
C THR A 213 2.61 -20.75 -15.18
N GLN A 214 2.87 -21.60 -14.21
CA GLN A 214 4.17 -22.21 -13.98
C GLN A 214 4.01 -23.73 -13.94
N GLN A 215 4.78 -24.41 -14.79
CA GLN A 215 4.77 -25.86 -14.85
C GLN A 215 5.64 -26.42 -13.72
N ALA A 216 5.03 -27.18 -12.82
CA ALA A 216 5.73 -27.99 -11.83
C ALA A 216 5.70 -29.47 -12.23
N PRO A 217 6.55 -30.33 -11.66
CA PRO A 217 6.69 -31.73 -12.08
C PRO A 217 5.37 -32.52 -12.17
N ASN A 218 4.36 -32.20 -11.36
CA ASN A 218 3.06 -32.88 -11.34
C ASN A 218 1.85 -31.92 -11.16
N ALA A 219 2.03 -30.62 -11.40
CA ALA A 219 0.97 -29.63 -11.26
C ALA A 219 1.22 -28.42 -12.18
N ASN A 220 0.16 -27.90 -12.79
CA ASN A 220 0.17 -26.58 -13.39
C ASN A 220 -0.21 -25.55 -12.32
N VAL A 221 0.66 -24.61 -12.01
CA VAL A 221 0.47 -23.68 -10.89
C VAL A 221 0.12 -22.28 -11.40
N GLY A 222 -0.93 -21.69 -10.82
CA GLY A 222 -1.23 -20.28 -10.98
C GLY A 222 -0.47 -19.47 -9.96
N TYR A 223 0.58 -18.76 -10.38
CA TYR A 223 1.28 -17.81 -9.53
C TYR A 223 0.68 -16.42 -9.72
N ILE A 224 0.29 -15.78 -8.61
CA ILE A 224 -0.27 -14.44 -8.58
C ILE A 224 0.53 -13.62 -7.57
N ARG A 225 1.11 -12.51 -8.00
CA ARG A 225 1.76 -11.53 -7.14
C ARG A 225 0.87 -10.30 -7.03
N LEU A 226 0.49 -9.96 -5.79
CA LEU A 226 -0.27 -8.74 -5.48
C LEU A 226 0.66 -7.79 -4.72
N SER A 227 1.07 -6.69 -5.36
CA SER A 227 2.01 -5.73 -4.78
C SER A 227 1.37 -4.70 -3.85
N GLN A 228 0.09 -4.40 -4.04
CA GLN A 228 -0.64 -3.41 -3.24
C GLN A 228 -2.16 -3.57 -3.39
N PHE A 229 -2.92 -3.24 -2.36
CA PHE A 229 -4.39 -3.17 -2.42
C PHE A 229 -4.85 -1.78 -2.90
N SER A 230 -4.79 -1.53 -4.21
CA SER A 230 -5.35 -0.31 -4.83
C SER A 230 -6.84 -0.46 -5.15
N GLN A 231 -7.47 0.57 -5.73
CA GLN A 231 -8.86 0.50 -6.22
C GLN A 231 -9.05 -0.56 -7.31
N ASN A 232 -8.04 -0.80 -8.16
CA ASN A 232 -8.11 -1.75 -9.26
C ASN A 232 -7.75 -3.19 -8.85
N ALA A 233 -7.14 -3.38 -7.67
CA ALA A 233 -6.59 -4.67 -7.24
C ALA A 233 -7.62 -5.81 -7.24
N SER A 234 -8.85 -5.57 -6.79
CA SER A 234 -9.90 -6.60 -6.74
C SER A 234 -10.38 -7.02 -8.13
N LEU A 235 -10.51 -6.05 -9.05
CA LEU A 235 -10.89 -6.33 -10.43
C LEU A 235 -9.80 -7.12 -11.16
N GLU A 236 -8.54 -6.71 -11.02
CA GLU A 236 -7.41 -7.41 -11.64
C GLU A 236 -7.20 -8.81 -11.04
N MET A 237 -7.38 -8.97 -9.73
CA MET A 237 -7.31 -10.28 -9.06
C MET A 237 -8.38 -11.23 -9.60
N ARG A 238 -9.63 -10.76 -9.73
CA ARG A 238 -10.71 -11.57 -10.30
C ARG A 238 -10.37 -12.04 -11.70
N LYS A 239 -9.86 -11.14 -12.55
CA LYS A 239 -9.43 -11.48 -13.92
C LYS A 239 -8.28 -12.50 -13.91
N ALA A 240 -7.27 -12.30 -13.06
CA ALA A 240 -6.15 -13.22 -12.92
C ALA A 240 -6.62 -14.64 -12.54
N ILE A 241 -7.51 -14.76 -11.55
CA ILE A 241 -8.07 -16.05 -11.14
C ILE A 241 -8.85 -16.69 -12.29
N GLN A 242 -9.73 -15.93 -12.96
CA GLN A 242 -10.54 -16.43 -14.08
C GLN A 242 -9.68 -16.91 -15.26
N ASP A 243 -8.64 -16.16 -15.63
CA ASP A 243 -7.72 -16.53 -16.71
C ASP A 243 -6.91 -17.78 -16.35
N LEU A 244 -6.48 -17.91 -15.09
CA LEU A 244 -5.77 -19.09 -14.61
C LEU A 244 -6.68 -20.33 -14.52
N GLU A 245 -7.95 -20.15 -14.16
CA GLU A 245 -8.96 -21.21 -14.20
C GLU A 245 -9.18 -21.72 -15.65
N GLN A 246 -9.26 -20.81 -16.63
CA GLN A 246 -9.34 -21.19 -18.06
C GLN A 246 -8.11 -21.98 -18.53
N LYS A 247 -6.94 -21.66 -17.98
CA LYS A 247 -5.69 -22.41 -18.21
C LYS A 247 -5.58 -23.71 -17.39
N GLN A 248 -6.63 -24.06 -16.66
CA GLN A 248 -6.74 -25.31 -15.90
C GLN A 248 -5.57 -25.53 -14.94
N VAL A 249 -5.16 -24.49 -14.21
CA VAL A 249 -4.18 -24.67 -13.12
C VAL A 249 -4.74 -25.61 -12.06
N ASP A 250 -3.89 -26.40 -11.44
CA ASP A 250 -4.23 -27.34 -10.37
C ASP A 250 -4.30 -26.68 -8.99
N GLY A 251 -3.67 -25.50 -8.81
CA GLY A 251 -3.61 -24.77 -7.55
C GLY A 251 -2.89 -23.43 -7.67
N TYR A 252 -2.87 -22.67 -6.58
CA TYR A 252 -2.43 -21.28 -6.56
C TYR A 252 -1.33 -21.00 -5.55
N ILE A 253 -0.39 -20.15 -5.94
CA ILE A 253 0.51 -19.45 -5.03
C ILE A 253 0.19 -17.96 -5.11
N LEU A 254 -0.30 -17.39 -4.01
CA LEU A 254 -0.55 -15.96 -3.86
C LEU A 254 0.60 -15.31 -3.11
N ASP A 255 1.36 -14.45 -3.78
CA ASP A 255 2.51 -13.75 -3.20
C ASP A 255 2.14 -12.35 -2.70
N LEU A 256 2.12 -12.20 -1.36
CA LEU A 256 1.89 -10.95 -0.63
C LEU A 256 3.18 -10.38 -0.01
N ARG A 257 4.35 -10.94 -0.35
CA ARG A 257 5.63 -10.48 0.19
C ARG A 257 5.93 -9.06 -0.27
N SER A 258 6.35 -8.25 0.69
CA SER A 258 6.63 -6.82 0.54
C SER A 258 5.41 -6.00 0.08
N ASN A 259 4.19 -6.50 0.33
CA ASN A 259 2.95 -5.76 0.10
C ASN A 259 2.54 -4.99 1.38
N PRO A 260 2.65 -3.65 1.41
CA PRO A 260 2.40 -2.84 2.61
C PRO A 260 0.92 -2.73 2.99
N GLY A 261 0.03 -3.33 2.20
CA GLY A 261 -1.42 -3.23 2.34
C GLY A 261 -2.01 -2.26 1.32
N GLY A 262 -2.89 -1.37 1.79
CA GLY A 262 -3.73 -0.53 0.95
C GLY A 262 -5.20 -0.68 1.36
N LEU A 263 -6.14 -0.42 0.47
CA LEU A 263 -7.57 -0.33 0.76
C LEU A 263 -8.13 -1.61 1.42
N LEU A 264 -8.78 -1.44 2.57
CA LEU A 264 -9.43 -2.53 3.32
C LEU A 264 -10.47 -3.27 2.45
N TYR A 265 -11.35 -2.50 1.78
CA TYR A 265 -12.41 -3.08 0.96
C TYR A 265 -11.85 -3.93 -0.19
N SER A 266 -10.73 -3.54 -0.80
CA SER A 266 -10.07 -4.36 -1.81
C SER A 266 -9.59 -5.69 -1.23
N SER A 267 -9.11 -5.71 0.02
CA SER A 267 -8.71 -6.94 0.72
C SER A 267 -9.89 -7.84 1.04
N ILE A 268 -11.01 -7.30 1.55
CA ILE A 268 -12.24 -8.06 1.80
C ILE A 268 -12.78 -8.67 0.51
N GLU A 269 -12.84 -7.90 -0.58
CA GLU A 269 -13.31 -8.41 -1.87
C GLU A 269 -12.41 -9.51 -2.42
N ILE A 270 -11.09 -9.38 -2.27
CA ILE A 270 -10.14 -10.43 -2.66
C ILE A 270 -10.32 -11.67 -1.77
N ALA A 271 -10.50 -11.53 -0.46
CA ALA A 271 -10.77 -12.66 0.44
C ALA A 271 -12.03 -13.42 0.04
N ARG A 272 -13.11 -12.72 -0.35
CA ARG A 272 -14.36 -13.31 -0.89
C ARG A 272 -14.16 -14.11 -2.19
N MET A 273 -13.10 -13.86 -2.95
CA MET A 273 -12.78 -14.66 -4.15
C MET A 273 -12.21 -16.03 -3.78
N TRP A 274 -11.69 -16.20 -2.57
CA TRP A 274 -11.08 -17.44 -2.09
C TRP A 274 -11.93 -18.17 -1.05
N LEU A 275 -12.74 -17.45 -0.27
CA LEU A 275 -13.57 -17.98 0.82
C LEU A 275 -15.04 -18.04 0.42
N ASP A 276 -15.65 -19.23 0.52
CA ASP A 276 -17.08 -19.40 0.24
C ASP A 276 -17.95 -19.08 1.48
N ASP A 277 -17.48 -19.46 2.66
CA ASP A 277 -18.05 -19.11 3.97
C ASP A 277 -16.93 -18.72 4.95
N GLY A 278 -17.30 -18.20 6.12
CA GLY A 278 -16.38 -17.80 7.18
C GLY A 278 -16.28 -16.29 7.40
N ALA A 279 -15.69 -15.90 8.54
CA ALA A 279 -15.40 -14.51 8.84
C ALA A 279 -14.11 -14.07 8.15
N ILE A 280 -13.99 -12.78 7.83
CA ILE A 280 -12.79 -12.21 7.20
C ILE A 280 -12.05 -11.32 8.19
N VAL A 281 -12.74 -10.33 8.76
CA VAL A 281 -12.13 -9.38 9.69
C VAL A 281 -13.18 -8.74 10.57
N SER A 282 -12.82 -8.48 11.82
CA SER A 282 -13.61 -7.67 12.75
C SER A 282 -12.91 -6.33 13.00
N THR A 283 -13.67 -5.24 13.00
CA THR A 283 -13.17 -3.90 13.33
C THR A 283 -13.63 -3.53 14.73
N VAL A 284 -12.70 -3.18 15.61
CA VAL A 284 -12.96 -2.85 17.02
C VAL A 284 -12.42 -1.47 17.35
N ASN A 285 -13.29 -0.56 17.79
CA ASN A 285 -12.91 0.78 18.24
C ASN A 285 -13.02 0.90 19.78
N ARG A 286 -12.86 2.13 20.31
CA ARG A 286 -12.97 2.39 21.76
C ARG A 286 -14.35 2.10 22.37
N GLN A 287 -15.39 1.92 21.56
CA GLN A 287 -16.77 1.62 21.97
C GLN A 287 -17.11 0.13 21.87
N GLY A 288 -16.23 -0.70 21.28
CA GLY A 288 -16.46 -2.13 21.05
C GLY A 288 -16.29 -2.53 19.60
N GLU A 289 -16.75 -3.73 19.24
CA GLU A 289 -16.80 -4.19 17.85
C GLU A 289 -17.80 -3.34 17.06
N THR A 290 -17.34 -2.70 15.99
CA THR A 290 -18.14 -1.82 15.15
C THR A 290 -18.60 -2.47 13.86
N ASP A 291 -17.85 -3.44 13.35
CA ASP A 291 -18.13 -4.08 12.08
C ASP A 291 -17.49 -5.48 12.01
N ARG A 292 -18.13 -6.39 11.27
CA ARG A 292 -17.64 -7.75 11.04
C ARG A 292 -17.94 -8.20 9.63
N GLU A 293 -16.88 -8.35 8.85
CA GLU A 293 -16.95 -8.72 7.44
C GLU A 293 -16.84 -10.23 7.28
N LYS A 294 -17.59 -10.77 6.31
CA LYS A 294 -17.71 -12.21 6.05
C LYS A 294 -17.62 -12.54 4.57
N ALA A 295 -17.30 -13.79 4.29
CA ALA A 295 -17.46 -14.41 2.98
C ALA A 295 -18.94 -14.35 2.52
N ASN A 296 -19.16 -14.43 1.22
CA ASN A 296 -20.46 -14.17 0.59
C ASN A 296 -20.89 -15.23 -0.43
N ARG A 297 -20.34 -16.45 -0.34
CA ARG A 297 -20.61 -17.58 -1.25
C ARG A 297 -20.31 -17.28 -2.72
N ARG A 298 -19.24 -16.55 -2.98
CA ARG A 298 -18.78 -16.18 -4.33
C ARG A 298 -17.30 -16.51 -4.54
N ALA A 299 -16.81 -17.53 -3.84
CA ALA A 299 -15.48 -18.05 -4.11
C ALA A 299 -15.38 -18.44 -5.59
N LEU A 300 -14.27 -18.08 -6.21
CA LEU A 300 -14.02 -18.34 -7.62
C LEU A 300 -13.41 -19.73 -7.86
N THR A 301 -12.84 -20.32 -6.82
CA THR A 301 -12.14 -21.61 -6.90
C THR A 301 -11.99 -22.25 -5.52
N ASP A 302 -12.13 -23.57 -5.47
CA ASP A 302 -11.87 -24.42 -4.31
C ASP A 302 -10.49 -25.08 -4.36
N LYS A 303 -9.68 -24.77 -5.38
CA LYS A 303 -8.36 -25.38 -5.57
C LYS A 303 -7.38 -25.00 -4.45
N PRO A 304 -6.35 -25.82 -4.23
CA PRO A 304 -5.38 -25.59 -3.16
C PRO A 304 -4.70 -24.24 -3.32
N LEU A 305 -4.50 -23.56 -2.19
CA LEU A 305 -3.90 -22.23 -2.13
C LEU A 305 -2.76 -22.22 -1.09
N VAL A 306 -1.63 -21.64 -1.48
CA VAL A 306 -0.53 -21.29 -0.59
C VAL A 306 -0.29 -19.79 -0.69
N VAL A 307 -0.08 -19.13 0.45
CA VAL A 307 0.16 -17.67 0.50
C VAL A 307 1.59 -17.44 0.96
N LEU A 308 2.36 -16.67 0.17
CA LEU A 308 3.70 -16.22 0.56
C LEU A 308 3.60 -14.89 1.32
N VAL A 309 4.22 -14.84 2.50
CA VAL A 309 4.23 -13.66 3.37
C VAL A 309 5.65 -13.35 3.89
N ASP A 310 5.91 -12.08 4.20
CA ASP A 310 7.16 -11.64 4.83
C ASP A 310 6.93 -10.46 5.78
N GLY A 311 8.00 -9.97 6.42
CA GLY A 311 7.95 -8.78 7.29
C GLY A 311 7.56 -7.48 6.58
N GLY A 312 7.43 -7.48 5.25
CA GLY A 312 6.87 -6.37 4.48
C GLY A 312 5.38 -6.52 4.16
N SER A 313 4.80 -7.71 4.37
CA SER A 313 3.35 -7.94 4.35
C SER A 313 2.73 -7.21 5.54
N ALA A 314 1.92 -6.19 5.27
CA ALA A 314 1.34 -5.36 6.33
C ALA A 314 -0.14 -5.04 6.08
N SER A 315 -0.86 -4.74 7.16
CA SER A 315 -2.20 -4.13 7.12
C SER A 315 -3.21 -4.96 6.32
N ALA A 316 -3.73 -4.46 5.20
CA ALA A 316 -4.66 -5.20 4.34
C ALA A 316 -4.13 -6.58 3.86
N SER A 317 -2.81 -6.72 3.71
CA SER A 317 -2.16 -8.02 3.44
C SER A 317 -2.33 -8.97 4.62
N GLU A 318 -2.14 -8.48 5.85
CA GLU A 318 -2.27 -9.29 7.07
C GLU A 318 -3.71 -9.70 7.34
N ILE A 319 -4.68 -8.85 6.97
CA ILE A 319 -6.10 -9.17 7.01
C ILE A 319 -6.42 -10.32 6.06
N LEU A 320 -5.93 -10.25 4.80
CA LEU A 320 -6.14 -11.32 3.84
C LEU A 320 -5.46 -12.62 4.28
N SER A 321 -4.20 -12.54 4.71
CA SER A 321 -3.42 -13.67 5.22
C SER A 321 -4.10 -14.33 6.42
N GLY A 322 -4.47 -13.56 7.44
CA GLY A 322 -5.16 -14.07 8.63
C GLY A 322 -6.54 -14.63 8.31
N ALA A 323 -7.32 -13.98 7.44
CA ALA A 323 -8.61 -14.52 7.01
C ALA A 323 -8.47 -15.87 6.30
N LEU A 324 -7.47 -16.02 5.42
CA LEU A 324 -7.24 -17.28 4.70
C LEU A 324 -6.67 -18.37 5.62
N GLN A 325 -5.87 -18.00 6.61
CA GLN A 325 -5.27 -18.92 7.57
C GLN A 325 -6.31 -19.43 8.58
N ASP A 326 -7.00 -18.53 9.29
CA ASP A 326 -7.97 -18.88 10.35
C ASP A 326 -9.17 -19.67 9.82
N ASN A 327 -9.48 -19.57 8.52
CA ASN A 327 -10.52 -20.38 7.87
C ASN A 327 -9.98 -21.66 7.19
N ASP A 328 -8.75 -22.07 7.48
CA ASP A 328 -8.07 -23.25 6.89
C ASP A 328 -8.03 -23.25 5.35
N ARG A 329 -8.19 -22.08 4.72
CA ARG A 329 -8.31 -21.94 3.26
C ARG A 329 -6.96 -21.99 2.56
N ALA A 330 -5.92 -21.49 3.22
CA ALA A 330 -4.56 -21.46 2.69
C ALA A 330 -3.53 -21.81 3.74
N VAL A 331 -2.39 -22.32 3.29
CA VAL A 331 -1.18 -22.43 4.11
C VAL A 331 -0.28 -21.24 3.85
N LEU A 332 0.18 -20.58 4.90
CA LEU A 332 1.11 -19.45 4.84
C LEU A 332 2.55 -19.98 4.90
N VAL A 333 3.38 -19.48 3.99
CA VAL A 333 4.81 -19.82 3.88
C VAL A 333 5.64 -18.54 3.87
N GLY A 334 6.71 -18.49 4.64
CA GLY A 334 7.64 -17.35 4.63
C GLY A 334 8.09 -16.94 6.03
N THR A 335 7.96 -15.65 6.36
CA THR A 335 8.33 -15.11 7.69
C THR A 335 7.19 -14.32 8.32
N GLN A 336 7.31 -14.02 9.62
CA GLN A 336 6.36 -13.19 10.38
C GLN A 336 6.02 -11.90 9.61
N THR A 337 4.73 -11.56 9.53
CA THR A 337 4.29 -10.30 8.93
C THR A 337 4.59 -9.08 9.82
N PHE A 338 4.33 -7.88 9.32
CA PHE A 338 4.76 -6.63 9.94
C PHE A 338 4.13 -6.35 11.33
N GLY A 339 2.86 -6.69 11.53
CA GLY A 339 2.10 -6.36 12.75
C GLY A 339 1.38 -5.02 12.71
N LYS A 340 0.84 -4.60 11.55
CA LYS A 340 0.09 -3.33 11.40
C LYS A 340 -1.42 -3.60 11.42
N GLY A 341 -1.94 -3.92 12.59
CA GLY A 341 -3.37 -4.20 12.83
C GLY A 341 -4.26 -2.99 13.09
N LEU A 342 -3.82 -1.78 12.80
CA LEU A 342 -4.56 -0.55 13.14
C LEU A 342 -5.32 0.02 11.93
N VAL A 343 -6.55 0.47 12.16
CA VAL A 343 -7.41 1.12 11.17
C VAL A 343 -7.16 2.61 11.17
N GLN A 344 -6.83 3.17 10.01
CA GLN A 344 -6.72 4.62 9.85
C GLN A 344 -7.91 5.18 9.09
N SER A 345 -8.52 6.23 9.64
CA SER A 345 -9.37 7.13 8.87
C SER A 345 -8.48 8.22 8.29
N VAL A 346 -8.56 8.43 6.99
CA VAL A 346 -7.87 9.55 6.34
C VAL A 346 -8.89 10.60 5.93
N ARG A 347 -8.61 11.86 6.32
CA ARG A 347 -9.47 13.01 6.08
C ARG A 347 -8.68 14.13 5.41
N GLY A 348 -9.28 14.74 4.40
CA GLY A 348 -8.80 16.04 3.89
C GLY A 348 -9.19 17.14 4.87
N LEU A 349 -8.35 18.16 4.97
CA LEU A 349 -8.52 19.32 5.84
C LEU A 349 -8.78 20.59 5.00
N GLY A 350 -9.19 21.68 5.66
CA GLY A 350 -9.67 22.90 4.99
C GLY A 350 -8.67 23.56 4.02
N ASP A 351 -7.36 23.38 4.23
CA ASP A 351 -6.29 23.97 3.41
C ASP A 351 -5.72 23.01 2.34
N GLY A 352 -6.35 21.85 2.16
CA GLY A 352 -5.91 20.81 1.22
C GLY A 352 -4.85 19.86 1.77
N SER A 353 -4.46 20.03 3.04
CA SER A 353 -3.67 19.04 3.78
C SER A 353 -4.54 17.83 4.18
N GLY A 354 -3.93 16.82 4.81
CA GLY A 354 -4.62 15.62 5.24
C GLY A 354 -4.21 15.15 6.62
N LEU A 355 -5.11 14.40 7.26
CA LEU A 355 -4.87 13.79 8.56
C LEU A 355 -5.21 12.30 8.47
N ALA A 356 -4.24 11.45 8.81
CA ALA A 356 -4.47 10.04 9.11
C ALA A 356 -4.63 9.89 10.62
N VAL A 357 -5.72 9.25 11.05
CA VAL A 357 -6.03 9.03 12.47
C VAL A 357 -6.32 7.57 12.73
N THR A 358 -5.67 6.99 13.74
CA THR A 358 -6.02 5.64 14.19
C THR A 358 -7.37 5.69 14.86
N ILE A 359 -8.36 4.99 14.30
CA ILE A 359 -9.75 5.02 14.81
C ILE A 359 -10.20 3.67 15.40
N ALA A 360 -9.54 2.58 15.01
CA ALA A 360 -9.90 1.23 15.39
C ALA A 360 -8.70 0.28 15.22
N LYS A 361 -8.90 -0.98 15.57
CA LYS A 361 -8.01 -2.10 15.28
C LYS A 361 -8.75 -3.23 14.57
N TYR A 362 -8.03 -4.02 13.80
CA TYR A 362 -8.52 -5.23 13.16
C TYR A 362 -8.22 -6.44 14.03
N LEU A 363 -9.20 -7.33 14.13
CA LEU A 363 -9.04 -8.68 14.66
C LEU A 363 -9.23 -9.69 13.52
N THR A 364 -8.43 -10.75 13.54
CA THR A 364 -8.62 -11.90 12.65
C THR A 364 -9.92 -12.66 13.00
N PRO A 365 -10.39 -13.61 12.17
CA PRO A 365 -11.56 -14.44 12.49
C PRO A 365 -11.52 -15.11 13.87
N ASP A 366 -10.34 -15.55 14.31
CA ASP A 366 -10.11 -16.15 15.63
C ASP A 366 -9.97 -15.12 16.77
N GLY A 367 -10.15 -13.83 16.48
CA GLY A 367 -10.10 -12.75 17.45
C GLY A 367 -8.69 -12.27 17.80
N VAL A 368 -7.68 -12.65 17.02
CA VAL A 368 -6.28 -12.26 17.27
C VAL A 368 -6.05 -10.80 16.89
N ASP A 369 -5.42 -10.04 17.78
CA ASP A 369 -5.00 -8.66 17.51
C ASP A 369 -3.70 -8.65 16.69
N ILE A 370 -3.83 -8.25 15.42
CA ILE A 370 -2.70 -8.19 14.48
C ILE A 370 -1.66 -7.15 14.93
N ASN A 371 -2.08 -6.10 15.66
CA ASN A 371 -1.19 -4.98 15.98
C ASN A 371 -0.01 -5.43 16.86
N LYS A 372 1.21 -5.08 16.44
CA LYS A 372 2.51 -5.46 17.04
C LYS A 372 2.90 -6.93 16.98
N HIS A 373 1.95 -7.84 16.73
CA HIS A 373 2.22 -9.27 16.66
C HIS A 373 2.41 -9.72 15.22
N GLY A 374 1.57 -9.25 14.29
CA GLY A 374 1.49 -9.77 12.93
C GLY A 374 0.84 -11.15 12.89
N ILE A 375 0.98 -11.80 11.74
CA ILE A 375 0.49 -13.14 11.41
C ILE A 375 1.72 -14.04 11.23
N ALA A 376 1.76 -15.16 11.95
CA ALA A 376 2.82 -16.13 11.83
C ALA A 376 2.54 -17.07 10.65
N PRO A 377 3.53 -17.40 9.80
CA PRO A 377 3.32 -18.39 8.75
C PRO A 377 3.26 -19.79 9.34
N ASP A 378 2.48 -20.68 8.72
CA ASP A 378 2.43 -22.10 9.10
C ASP A 378 3.76 -22.80 8.81
N VAL A 379 4.47 -22.34 7.78
CA VAL A 379 5.78 -22.86 7.37
C VAL A 379 6.79 -21.72 7.30
N VAL A 380 7.66 -21.67 8.30
CA VAL A 380 8.73 -20.66 8.36
C VAL A 380 9.85 -21.00 7.39
N ILE A 381 10.21 -20.05 6.53
CA ILE A 381 11.39 -20.06 5.67
C ILE A 381 12.05 -18.69 5.73
N GLU A 382 13.19 -18.63 6.42
CA GLU A 382 14.04 -17.45 6.45
C GLU A 382 15.01 -17.45 5.28
N LEU A 383 15.25 -16.27 4.73
CA LEU A 383 16.27 -16.07 3.70
C LEU A 383 17.56 -15.55 4.34
N SER A 384 18.70 -16.11 3.95
CA SER A 384 20.00 -15.54 4.29
C SER A 384 20.15 -14.13 3.73
N ASP A 385 21.08 -13.34 4.28
CA ASP A 385 21.40 -12.00 3.75
C ASP A 385 21.78 -12.07 2.27
N THR A 386 22.57 -13.08 1.89
CA THR A 386 22.97 -13.32 0.49
C THR A 386 21.77 -13.60 -0.41
N GLN A 387 20.84 -14.45 0.02
CA GLN A 387 19.62 -14.74 -0.76
C GLN A 387 18.73 -13.50 -0.89
N ARG A 388 18.59 -12.70 0.17
CA ARG A 388 17.84 -11.43 0.12
C ARG A 388 18.47 -10.43 -0.83
N GLU A 389 19.78 -10.26 -0.78
CA GLU A 389 20.50 -9.39 -1.71
C GLU A 389 20.37 -9.86 -3.16
N GLU A 390 20.47 -11.16 -3.41
CA GLU A 390 20.32 -11.72 -4.76
C GLU A 390 18.91 -11.48 -5.32
N LEU A 391 17.86 -11.79 -4.55
CA LEU A 391 16.47 -11.54 -4.95
C LEU A 391 16.16 -10.04 -5.08
N SER A 392 16.86 -9.18 -4.33
CA SER A 392 16.71 -7.72 -4.49
C SER A 392 17.40 -7.20 -5.75
N ARG A 393 18.54 -7.77 -6.14
CA ARG A 393 19.28 -7.37 -7.35
C ARG A 393 18.65 -7.93 -8.62
N ASP A 394 18.10 -9.13 -8.54
CA ASP A 394 17.51 -9.85 -9.65
C ASP A 394 16.07 -10.26 -9.28
N ARG A 395 15.13 -9.39 -9.63
CA ARG A 395 13.71 -9.57 -9.34
C ARG A 395 13.06 -10.65 -10.21
N ASP A 396 13.69 -11.08 -11.30
CA ASP A 396 13.17 -12.11 -12.19
C ASP A 396 13.25 -13.50 -11.54
N LYS A 397 14.10 -13.66 -10.52
CA LYS A 397 14.15 -14.86 -9.68
C LYS A 397 12.96 -15.00 -8.73
N VAL A 398 12.25 -13.91 -8.42
CA VAL A 398 11.13 -13.94 -7.47
C VAL A 398 9.95 -14.70 -8.06
N GLY A 399 9.43 -15.67 -7.30
CA GLY A 399 8.36 -16.54 -7.79
C GLY A 399 8.86 -17.65 -8.72
N THR A 400 10.15 -17.98 -8.68
CA THR A 400 10.75 -19.12 -9.39
C THR A 400 11.39 -20.08 -8.39
N GLU A 401 11.82 -21.27 -8.83
CA GLU A 401 12.52 -22.21 -7.93
C GLU A 401 13.87 -21.67 -7.38
N ALA A 402 14.42 -20.61 -7.97
CA ALA A 402 15.60 -19.92 -7.44
C ALA A 402 15.28 -19.08 -6.19
N ASP A 403 14.00 -18.83 -5.89
CA ASP A 403 13.51 -18.21 -4.67
C ASP A 403 13.16 -19.29 -3.64
N PRO A 404 13.92 -19.44 -2.53
CA PRO A 404 13.73 -20.52 -1.57
C PRO A 404 12.35 -20.55 -0.92
N GLN A 405 11.73 -19.37 -0.70
CA GLN A 405 10.38 -19.31 -0.12
C GLN A 405 9.35 -19.79 -1.14
N TYR A 406 9.47 -19.37 -2.40
CA TYR A 406 8.62 -19.87 -3.48
C TYR A 406 8.80 -21.39 -3.68
N ALA A 407 10.03 -21.90 -3.73
CA ALA A 407 10.31 -23.32 -3.88
C ALA A 407 9.65 -24.15 -2.76
N LYS A 408 9.67 -23.64 -1.52
CA LYS A 408 8.95 -24.27 -0.41
C LYS A 408 7.43 -24.21 -0.61
N ALA A 409 6.88 -23.06 -1.00
CA ALA A 409 5.45 -22.94 -1.28
C ALA A 409 4.99 -23.88 -2.40
N LEU A 410 5.81 -24.06 -3.44
CA LEU A 410 5.56 -25.00 -4.52
C LEU A 410 5.52 -26.45 -4.01
N THR A 411 6.45 -26.82 -3.12
CA THR A 411 6.46 -28.14 -2.47
C THR A 411 5.19 -28.37 -1.64
N VAL A 412 4.78 -27.39 -0.83
CA VAL A 412 3.55 -27.47 -0.01
C VAL A 412 2.32 -27.57 -0.89
N LEU A 413 2.25 -26.77 -1.96
CA LEU A 413 1.11 -26.76 -2.88
C LEU A 413 0.96 -28.09 -3.60
N THR A 414 2.05 -28.63 -4.16
CA THR A 414 2.03 -29.90 -4.91
C THR A 414 1.61 -31.08 -4.02
N GLN A 415 1.99 -31.08 -2.74
CA GLN A 415 1.49 -32.06 -1.77
C GLN A 415 -0.02 -31.94 -1.56
N LYS A 416 -0.56 -30.73 -1.41
CA LYS A 416 -2.02 -30.50 -1.28
C LYS A 416 -2.79 -30.91 -2.53
N VAL A 417 -2.27 -30.58 -3.71
CA VAL A 417 -2.86 -30.99 -5.01
C VAL A 417 -2.91 -32.51 -5.11
N ALA A 418 -1.84 -33.21 -4.76
CA ALA A 418 -1.79 -34.67 -4.77
C ALA A 418 -2.82 -35.28 -3.79
N ALA A 419 -2.92 -34.74 -2.57
CA ALA A 419 -3.89 -35.19 -1.58
C ALA A 419 -5.35 -35.02 -2.06
N GLN A 420 -5.69 -33.86 -2.63
CA GLN A 420 -7.05 -33.59 -3.14
C GLN A 420 -7.42 -34.50 -4.32
N LYS A 421 -6.45 -34.80 -5.21
CA LYS A 421 -6.65 -35.76 -6.31
C LYS A 421 -6.90 -37.18 -5.78
N GLY A 422 -6.17 -37.59 -4.73
CA GLY A 422 -6.39 -38.86 -4.04
C GLY A 422 -7.80 -38.99 -3.45
N THR A 423 -8.27 -37.99 -2.70
CA THR A 423 -9.62 -37.98 -2.10
C THR A 423 -10.72 -38.05 -3.16
N ARG A 424 -10.59 -37.31 -4.27
CA ARG A 424 -11.58 -37.34 -5.37
C ARG A 424 -11.67 -38.73 -6.02
N ALA A 425 -10.53 -39.39 -6.25
CA ALA A 425 -10.52 -40.73 -6.82
C ALA A 425 -11.25 -41.76 -5.93
N GLU A 426 -11.03 -41.71 -4.60
CA GLU A 426 -11.71 -42.59 -3.64
C GLU A 426 -13.22 -42.32 -3.54
N SER A 427 -13.65 -41.06 -3.67
CA SER A 427 -15.08 -40.70 -3.65
C SER A 427 -15.84 -41.15 -4.92
N SER A 428 -15.14 -41.28 -6.06
CA SER A 428 -15.73 -41.72 -7.33
C SER A 428 -15.81 -43.25 -7.49
N THR A 429 -15.21 -44.01 -6.57
CA THR A 429 -15.20 -45.48 -6.56
C THR A 429 -16.17 -46.10 -5.56
N ARG A 430 -16.94 -45.27 -4.83
CA ARG A 430 -18.09 -45.68 -4.01
C ARG A 430 -19.37 -45.17 -4.65
#